data_AF-A0A1S0U424-F1
#
_entry.id   AF-A0A1S0U424-F1
#
_cell.length_a   1.000
_cell.length_b   1.000
_cell.length_c   1.000
_cell.angle_alpha   90.00
_cell.angle_beta   90.00
_cell.angle_gamma   90.00
#
_symmetry.space_group_name_H-M   'P 1'
#
loop_
_entity.id
_entity.type
_entity.pdbx_description
1 polymer ?
#
loop_
_entity_poly.entity_id
_entity_poly.type
_entity_poly.pdbx_seq_one_letter_code
_entity_poly.pdbx_strand_id
1 'polypeptide(L)'
;MDTEHMLSFIDCMTDKDVDQYIRQNTVWSKLPQEIRIVLGNSQREYDKLVLEYSIKNQLRYKGNIVKYVKKSEETYYDILLKYSETHLMLYPYHLSNIVVRELRMTPFSYYINIMTNLMNAEKSYDSLPNFTAADAMRLLGIGRNQYIELMNQNRCNRKIFRKSKSLRELLPVKPVAINIDPWWLVAPGSILESDVKLLNRDEKDLLDMLIDEGAQLVGTLDAKLVQKTL
;
A
#
# COMPACT_ATOMS: atom_id res chain seq x y z
N MET A 1 -11.49 -33.66 -35.19
CA MET A 1 -11.85 -32.53 -34.30
C MET A 1 -11.23 -31.32 -34.97
N ASP A 2 -12.07 -30.54 -35.66
CA ASP A 2 -11.61 -29.59 -36.67
C ASP A 2 -10.84 -28.41 -36.06
N THR A 3 -9.78 -28.00 -36.74
CA THR A 3 -8.89 -26.89 -36.38
C THR A 3 -9.64 -25.56 -36.22
N GLU A 4 -10.75 -25.35 -36.94
CA GLU A 4 -11.65 -24.19 -36.74
C GLU A 4 -12.42 -24.24 -35.41
N HIS A 5 -12.83 -25.43 -34.97
CA HIS A 5 -13.46 -25.61 -33.65
C HIS A 5 -12.48 -25.40 -32.51
N MET A 6 -11.20 -25.74 -32.71
CA MET A 6 -10.13 -25.47 -31.73
C MET A 6 -9.79 -23.97 -31.67
N LEU A 7 -9.72 -23.28 -32.81
CA LEU A 7 -9.45 -21.84 -32.88
C LEU A 7 -10.58 -21.01 -32.30
N SER A 8 -11.84 -21.37 -32.54
CA SER A 8 -13.02 -20.72 -31.93
C SER A 8 -13.15 -20.98 -30.42
N PHE A 9 -12.66 -22.13 -29.92
CA PHE A 9 -12.56 -22.39 -28.47
C PHE A 9 -11.43 -21.59 -27.82
N ILE A 10 -10.28 -21.45 -28.50
CA ILE A 10 -9.13 -20.66 -28.04
C ILE A 10 -9.47 -19.16 -27.97
N ASP A 11 -10.25 -18.65 -28.92
CA ASP A 11 -10.67 -17.24 -28.97
C ASP A 11 -11.74 -16.88 -27.91
N CYS A 12 -12.37 -17.89 -27.29
CA CYS A 12 -13.36 -17.72 -26.21
C CYS A 12 -12.73 -17.70 -24.81
N MET A 13 -11.51 -18.23 -24.64
CA MET A 13 -10.82 -18.28 -23.35
C MET A 13 -10.10 -16.97 -23.06
N THR A 14 -10.84 -16.05 -22.46
CA THR A 14 -10.39 -14.69 -22.14
C THR A 14 -9.47 -14.65 -20.91
N ASP A 15 -8.80 -13.51 -20.68
CA ASP A 15 -8.05 -13.21 -19.44
C ASP A 15 -8.81 -13.58 -18.15
N LYS A 16 -10.15 -13.55 -18.17
CA LYS A 16 -11.01 -13.90 -17.04
C LYS A 16 -10.86 -15.37 -16.61
N ASP A 17 -10.60 -16.27 -17.54
CA ASP A 17 -10.45 -17.69 -17.23
C ASP A 17 -9.12 -17.93 -16.52
N VAL A 18 -8.05 -17.27 -16.97
CA VAL A 18 -6.73 -17.34 -16.31
C VAL A 18 -6.80 -16.77 -14.90
N ASP A 19 -7.43 -15.60 -14.73
CA ASP A 19 -7.67 -14.96 -13.43
C ASP A 19 -8.41 -15.87 -12.46
N GLN A 20 -9.38 -16.66 -12.93
CA GLN A 20 -10.11 -17.61 -12.09
C GLN A 20 -9.17 -18.67 -11.50
N TYR A 21 -8.26 -19.23 -12.30
CA TYR A 21 -7.29 -20.21 -11.80
C TYR A 21 -6.30 -19.59 -10.83
N ILE A 22 -5.92 -18.32 -11.04
CA ILE A 22 -5.06 -17.57 -10.12
C ILE A 22 -5.79 -17.36 -8.78
N ARG A 23 -7.06 -16.91 -8.81
CA ARG A 23 -7.91 -16.74 -7.61
C ARG A 23 -8.06 -18.04 -6.82
N GLN A 24 -8.15 -19.18 -7.52
CA GLN A 24 -8.25 -20.51 -6.91
C GLN A 24 -6.91 -21.08 -6.43
N ASN A 25 -5.81 -20.33 -6.55
CA ASN A 25 -4.48 -20.78 -6.18
C ASN A 25 -4.03 -22.04 -6.94
N THR A 26 -4.38 -22.13 -8.21
CA THR A 26 -3.97 -23.23 -9.08
C THR A 26 -2.53 -23.02 -9.56
N VAL A 27 -1.65 -23.97 -9.28
CA VAL A 27 -0.26 -23.93 -9.77
C VAL A 27 -0.18 -24.40 -11.22
N TRP A 28 0.86 -23.99 -11.96
CA TRP A 28 1.06 -24.33 -13.38
C TRP A 28 0.84 -25.81 -13.71
N SER A 29 1.39 -26.72 -12.90
CA SER A 29 1.28 -28.17 -13.14
C SER A 29 -0.14 -28.73 -13.01
N LYS A 30 -1.06 -27.97 -12.39
CA LYS A 30 -2.47 -28.33 -12.21
C LYS A 30 -3.40 -27.58 -13.15
N LEU A 31 -2.88 -26.71 -14.02
CA LEU A 31 -3.71 -26.01 -14.99
C LEU A 31 -4.24 -26.96 -16.07
N PRO A 32 -5.50 -26.79 -16.50
CA PRO A 32 -6.02 -27.48 -17.67
C PRO A 32 -5.12 -27.29 -18.89
N GLN A 33 -5.07 -28.29 -19.77
CA GLN A 33 -4.18 -28.28 -20.92
C GLN A 33 -4.54 -27.15 -21.89
N GLU A 34 -5.83 -26.82 -21.98
CA GLU A 34 -6.39 -25.76 -22.79
C GLU A 34 -5.83 -24.41 -22.35
N ILE A 35 -5.82 -24.14 -21.04
CA ILE A 35 -5.27 -22.91 -20.46
C ILE A 35 -3.76 -22.83 -20.71
N ARG A 36 -3.05 -23.95 -20.56
CA ARG A 36 -1.61 -24.00 -20.85
C ARG A 36 -1.33 -23.71 -22.32
N ILE A 37 -2.15 -24.18 -23.26
CA ILE A 37 -2.03 -23.88 -24.69
C ILE A 37 -2.26 -22.39 -24.96
N VAL A 38 -3.29 -21.78 -24.37
CA VAL A 38 -3.56 -20.33 -24.49
C VAL A 38 -2.36 -19.50 -24.01
N LEU A 39 -1.69 -19.96 -22.95
CA LEU A 39 -0.48 -19.33 -22.41
C LEU A 39 0.82 -19.73 -23.17
N GLY A 40 0.70 -20.28 -24.37
CA GLY A 40 1.84 -20.69 -25.20
C GLY A 40 2.69 -21.81 -24.58
N ASN A 41 2.09 -22.63 -23.72
CA ASN A 41 2.74 -23.64 -22.89
C ASN A 41 3.92 -23.09 -22.06
N SER A 42 3.88 -21.80 -21.71
CA SER A 42 4.93 -21.11 -20.98
C SER A 42 4.55 -20.91 -19.52
N GLN A 43 5.18 -21.68 -18.63
CA GLN A 43 5.05 -21.44 -17.17
C GLN A 43 5.47 -20.01 -16.81
N ARG A 44 6.48 -19.48 -17.50
CA ARG A 44 6.95 -18.11 -17.27
C ARG A 44 5.89 -17.06 -17.57
N GLU A 45 5.05 -17.27 -18.58
CA GLU A 45 3.96 -16.33 -18.86
C GLU A 45 2.87 -16.41 -17.79
N TYR A 46 2.54 -17.63 -17.33
CA TYR A 46 1.61 -17.78 -16.21
C TYR A 46 2.13 -17.13 -14.93
N ASP A 47 3.40 -17.35 -14.60
CA ASP A 47 4.05 -16.75 -13.43
C ASP A 47 3.99 -15.21 -13.51
N LYS A 48 4.19 -14.62 -14.69
CA LYS A 48 4.03 -13.17 -14.90
C LYS A 48 2.59 -12.71 -14.63
N LEU A 49 1.59 -13.41 -15.17
CA LEU A 49 0.17 -13.09 -14.93
C LEU A 49 -0.21 -13.24 -13.45
N VAL A 50 0.28 -14.28 -12.76
CA VAL A 50 0.09 -14.47 -11.31
C VAL A 50 0.63 -13.27 -10.55
N LEU A 51 1.84 -12.80 -10.87
CA LEU A 51 2.44 -11.66 -10.20
C LEU A 51 1.64 -10.37 -10.46
N GLU A 52 1.28 -10.09 -11.71
CA GLU A 52 0.49 -8.91 -12.09
C GLU A 52 -0.88 -8.90 -11.42
N TYR A 53 -1.60 -10.03 -11.49
CA TYR A 53 -2.90 -10.20 -10.85
C TYR A 53 -2.79 -9.97 -9.34
N SER A 54 -1.78 -10.56 -8.69
CA SER A 54 -1.60 -10.46 -7.25
C SER A 54 -1.29 -9.03 -6.80
N ILE A 55 -0.51 -8.28 -7.59
CA ILE A 55 -0.20 -6.87 -7.31
C ILE A 55 -1.45 -5.99 -7.49
N LYS A 56 -2.13 -6.10 -8.64
CA LYS A 56 -3.33 -5.31 -8.98
C LYS A 56 -4.45 -5.49 -7.95
N ASN A 57 -4.60 -6.71 -7.44
CA ASN A 57 -5.63 -7.06 -6.46
C ASN A 57 -5.12 -7.01 -5.00
N GLN A 58 -3.90 -6.52 -4.78
CA GLN A 58 -3.29 -6.36 -3.45
C GLN A 58 -3.37 -7.62 -2.57
N LEU A 59 -3.07 -8.78 -3.15
CA LEU A 59 -3.17 -10.06 -2.45
C LEU A 59 -2.10 -10.20 -1.36
N ARG A 60 -2.41 -11.00 -0.34
CA ARG A 60 -1.40 -11.42 0.65
C ARG A 60 -0.42 -12.39 0.00
N TYR A 61 0.86 -12.26 0.29
CA TYR A 61 1.89 -13.20 -0.13
C TYR A 61 1.63 -14.60 0.43
N LYS A 62 1.43 -14.70 1.75
CA LYS A 62 1.05 -15.94 2.42
C LYS A 62 -0.39 -16.32 2.06
N GLY A 63 -0.58 -17.60 1.74
CA GLY A 63 -1.88 -18.14 1.34
C GLY A 63 -2.16 -18.07 -0.17
N ASN A 64 -1.39 -17.29 -0.94
CA ASN A 64 -1.57 -17.20 -2.39
C ASN A 64 -0.40 -17.83 -3.17
N ILE A 65 -0.64 -18.22 -4.43
CA ILE A 65 0.36 -18.86 -5.31
C ILE A 65 1.51 -17.93 -5.70
N VAL A 66 1.38 -16.61 -5.50
CA VAL A 66 2.46 -15.65 -5.76
C VAL A 66 3.75 -15.96 -5.00
N LYS A 67 3.66 -16.65 -3.85
CA LYS A 67 4.83 -17.11 -3.08
C LYS A 67 5.72 -18.11 -3.83
N TYR A 68 5.18 -18.81 -4.83
CA TYR A 68 5.94 -19.73 -5.67
C TYR A 68 6.60 -19.01 -6.86
N VAL A 69 6.03 -17.86 -7.25
CA VAL A 69 6.50 -17.03 -8.37
C VAL A 69 7.57 -16.04 -7.92
N LYS A 70 7.33 -15.34 -6.82
CA LYS A 70 8.23 -14.36 -6.23
C LYS A 70 8.75 -14.93 -4.92
N LYS A 71 10.06 -15.18 -4.81
CA LYS A 71 10.65 -15.84 -3.63
C LYS A 71 10.76 -14.95 -2.39
N SER A 72 10.91 -13.65 -2.60
CA SER A 72 11.06 -12.66 -1.52
C SER A 72 9.72 -12.01 -1.23
N GLU A 73 9.19 -12.25 -0.03
CA GLU A 73 7.97 -11.62 0.48
C GLU A 73 8.12 -10.10 0.59
N GLU A 74 9.26 -9.63 1.12
CA GLU A 74 9.58 -8.20 1.24
C GLU A 74 9.56 -7.50 -0.12
N THR A 75 10.29 -8.05 -1.10
CA THR A 75 10.34 -7.47 -2.45
C THR A 75 8.99 -7.55 -3.16
N TYR A 76 8.16 -8.55 -2.86
CA TYR A 76 6.80 -8.60 -3.39
C TYR A 76 5.96 -7.42 -2.91
N TYR A 77 5.96 -7.15 -1.60
CA TYR A 77 5.18 -6.04 -1.05
C TYR A 77 5.75 -4.67 -1.43
N ASP A 78 7.07 -4.52 -1.58
CA ASP A 78 7.68 -3.30 -2.13
C ASP A 78 7.15 -2.98 -3.54
N ILE A 79 7.14 -3.99 -4.43
CA ILE A 79 6.57 -3.85 -5.78
C ILE A 79 5.07 -3.52 -5.71
N LEU A 80 4.30 -4.19 -4.84
CA LEU A 80 2.87 -3.96 -4.67
C LEU A 80 2.58 -2.52 -4.22
N LEU A 81 3.33 -2.00 -3.24
CA LEU A 81 3.16 -0.63 -2.77
C LEU A 81 3.56 0.37 -3.85
N LYS A 82 4.66 0.13 -4.57
CA LYS A 82 5.08 1.01 -5.66
C LYS A 82 4.05 1.07 -6.78
N TYR A 83 3.47 -0.07 -7.13
CA TYR A 83 2.35 -0.14 -8.07
C TYR A 83 1.15 0.64 -7.54
N SER A 84 0.77 0.43 -6.27
CA SER A 84 -0.38 1.10 -5.66
C SER A 84 -0.21 2.63 -5.63
N GLU A 85 0.98 3.13 -5.26
CA GLU A 85 1.30 4.56 -5.28
C GLU A 85 1.20 5.16 -6.69
N THR A 86 1.79 4.50 -7.69
CA THR A 86 1.81 4.99 -9.07
C THR A 86 0.42 5.03 -9.71
N HIS A 87 -0.48 4.16 -9.26
CA HIS A 87 -1.87 4.07 -9.71
C HIS A 87 -2.84 4.83 -8.79
N LEU A 88 -2.33 5.61 -7.83
CA LEU A 88 -3.12 6.43 -6.90
C LEU A 88 -4.14 5.63 -6.07
N MET A 89 -3.84 4.36 -5.83
CA MET A 89 -4.70 3.46 -5.09
C MET A 89 -4.74 3.84 -3.60
N LEU A 90 -5.86 3.50 -2.96
CA LEU A 90 -6.00 3.57 -1.52
C LEU A 90 -4.88 2.77 -0.84
N TYR A 91 -4.38 3.26 0.29
CA TYR A 91 -3.45 2.49 1.11
C TYR A 91 -4.06 1.10 1.44
N PRO A 92 -3.32 0.00 1.28
CA PRO A 92 -3.85 -1.34 1.50
C PRO A 92 -4.00 -1.63 3.00
N TYR A 93 -5.06 -1.11 3.63
CA TYR A 93 -5.30 -1.24 5.08
C TYR A 93 -5.38 -2.68 5.55
N HIS A 94 -5.89 -3.58 4.71
CA HIS A 94 -5.93 -5.02 4.99
C HIS A 94 -4.54 -5.66 5.05
N LEU A 95 -3.50 -5.00 4.54
CA LEU A 95 -2.10 -5.41 4.61
C LEU A 95 -1.29 -4.59 5.64
N SER A 96 -1.92 -3.66 6.36
CA SER A 96 -1.25 -2.74 7.29
C SER A 96 -0.37 -3.47 8.32
N ASN A 97 -0.82 -4.62 8.82
CA ASN A 97 -0.07 -5.43 9.78
C ASN A 97 1.28 -5.92 9.24
N ILE A 98 1.44 -6.02 7.91
CA ILE A 98 2.69 -6.38 7.23
C ILE A 98 3.41 -5.12 6.79
N VAL A 99 2.70 -4.20 6.13
CA VAL A 99 3.29 -3.02 5.51
C VAL A 99 3.88 -2.06 6.56
N VAL A 100 3.21 -1.87 7.70
CA VAL A 100 3.72 -1.02 8.78
C VAL A 100 4.87 -1.71 9.51
N ARG A 101 4.78 -3.01 9.78
CA ARG A 101 5.76 -3.74 10.59
C ARG A 101 7.04 -4.08 9.82
N GLU A 102 6.90 -4.67 8.64
CA GLU A 102 8.02 -5.19 7.86
C GLU A 102 8.64 -4.11 6.97
N LEU A 103 7.81 -3.27 6.33
CA LEU A 103 8.28 -2.25 5.37
C LEU A 103 8.37 -0.84 5.97
N ARG A 104 7.92 -0.65 7.22
CA ARG A 104 7.88 0.65 7.91
C ARG A 104 7.11 1.73 7.13
N MET A 105 6.18 1.31 6.27
CA MET A 105 5.38 2.22 5.47
C MET A 105 4.06 2.50 6.17
N THR A 106 3.98 3.66 6.81
CA THR A 106 2.72 4.13 7.41
C THR A 106 1.77 4.68 6.34
N PRO A 107 0.45 4.72 6.59
CA PRO A 107 -0.48 5.42 5.71
C PRO A 107 -0.03 6.87 5.44
N PHE A 108 0.41 7.59 6.47
CA PHE A 108 0.92 8.96 6.34
C PHE A 108 2.07 9.04 5.33
N SER A 109 3.12 8.22 5.51
CA SER A 109 4.27 8.18 4.60
C SER A 109 3.88 7.81 3.17
N TYR A 110 2.95 6.87 3.01
CA TYR A 110 2.44 6.46 1.71
C TYR A 110 1.74 7.62 0.96
N TYR A 111 0.86 8.38 1.65
CA TYR A 111 0.20 9.52 1.01
C TYR A 111 1.16 10.70 0.78
N ILE A 112 2.18 10.89 1.62
CA ILE A 112 3.27 11.84 1.34
C ILE A 112 3.98 11.48 0.03
N ASN A 113 4.26 10.20 -0.21
CA ASN A 113 4.86 9.73 -1.46
C ASN A 113 3.93 10.00 -2.65
N ILE A 114 2.64 9.67 -2.54
CA ILE A 114 1.65 9.98 -3.59
C ILE A 114 1.63 11.47 -3.91
N MET A 115 1.53 12.35 -2.90
CA MET A 115 1.52 13.80 -3.12
C MET A 115 2.81 14.28 -3.78
N THR A 116 3.95 13.81 -3.31
CA THR A 116 5.27 14.14 -3.90
C THR A 116 5.31 13.75 -5.38
N ASN A 117 4.84 12.54 -5.71
CA ASN A 117 4.81 12.05 -7.09
C ASN A 117 3.83 12.84 -7.97
N LEU A 118 2.64 13.19 -7.44
CA LEU A 118 1.64 14.02 -8.13
C LEU A 118 2.22 15.39 -8.49
N MET A 119 2.87 16.04 -7.51
CA MET A 119 3.46 17.38 -7.68
C MET A 119 4.64 17.37 -8.64
N ASN A 120 5.51 16.36 -8.54
CA ASN A 120 6.64 16.19 -9.46
C ASN A 120 6.18 15.96 -10.91
N ALA A 121 5.10 15.20 -11.10
CA ALA A 121 4.50 14.96 -12.40
C ALA A 121 3.57 16.10 -12.88
N GLU A 122 3.43 17.17 -12.09
CA GLU A 122 2.52 18.29 -12.32
C GLU A 122 1.07 17.87 -12.62
N LYS A 123 0.62 16.76 -12.01
CA LYS A 123 -0.74 16.25 -12.17
C LYS A 123 -1.73 17.02 -11.27
N SER A 124 -2.98 17.12 -11.72
CA SER A 124 -4.06 17.70 -10.92
C SER A 124 -4.41 16.82 -9.72
N TYR A 125 -4.75 17.44 -8.60
CA TYR A 125 -5.33 16.75 -7.43
C TYR A 125 -6.58 15.95 -7.79
N ASP A 126 -7.35 16.42 -8.79
CA ASP A 126 -8.58 15.77 -9.25
C ASP A 126 -8.33 14.40 -9.92
N SER A 127 -7.06 13.99 -10.09
CA SER A 127 -6.71 12.64 -10.53
C SER A 127 -6.79 11.59 -9.41
N LEU A 128 -6.85 12.00 -8.14
CA LEU A 128 -6.96 11.08 -7.01
C LEU A 128 -8.38 10.46 -6.96
N PRO A 129 -8.49 9.12 -6.80
CA PRO A 129 -9.75 8.49 -6.47
C PRO A 129 -10.35 9.05 -5.17
N ASN A 130 -11.68 9.05 -5.03
CA ASN A 130 -12.38 9.68 -3.91
C ASN A 130 -11.86 9.24 -2.52
N PHE A 131 -11.68 7.92 -2.31
CA PHE A 131 -11.19 7.43 -1.02
C PHE A 131 -9.71 7.75 -0.78
N THR A 132 -8.89 7.78 -1.83
CA THR A 132 -7.49 8.24 -1.77
C THR A 132 -7.43 9.72 -1.40
N ALA A 133 -8.29 10.55 -1.99
CA ALA A 133 -8.39 11.98 -1.69
C ALA A 133 -8.92 12.25 -0.27
N ALA A 134 -9.88 11.46 0.20
CA ALA A 134 -10.40 11.53 1.56
C ALA A 134 -9.30 11.22 2.58
N ASP A 135 -8.50 10.18 2.34
CA ASP A 135 -7.39 9.83 3.22
C ASP A 135 -6.24 10.84 3.17
N ALA A 136 -5.93 11.39 2.00
CA ALA A 136 -4.98 12.49 1.90
C ALA A 136 -5.41 13.69 2.75
N MET A 137 -6.69 14.05 2.71
CA MET A 137 -7.23 15.12 3.56
C MET A 137 -7.15 14.74 5.04
N ARG A 138 -7.59 13.53 5.40
CA ARG A 138 -7.64 13.05 6.79
C ARG A 138 -6.25 12.93 7.42
N LEU A 139 -5.26 12.45 6.69
CA LEU A 139 -3.93 12.16 7.22
C LEU A 139 -2.96 13.32 7.04
N LEU A 140 -3.03 14.05 5.93
CA LEU A 140 -2.07 15.11 5.60
C LEU A 140 -2.67 16.51 5.79
N GLY A 141 -3.99 16.65 5.85
CA GLY A 141 -4.66 17.96 5.82
C GLY A 141 -4.59 18.62 4.44
N ILE A 142 -4.27 17.85 3.40
CA ILE A 142 -4.14 18.36 2.03
C ILE A 142 -5.41 18.00 1.27
N GLY A 143 -6.30 18.99 1.14
CA GLY A 143 -7.40 18.96 0.19
C GLY A 143 -7.01 19.58 -1.15
N ARG A 144 -7.98 19.68 -2.06
CA ARG A 144 -7.79 20.24 -3.40
C ARG A 144 -7.18 21.64 -3.38
N ASN A 145 -7.69 22.53 -2.53
CA ASN A 145 -7.23 23.92 -2.47
C ASN A 145 -5.83 24.02 -1.86
N GLN A 146 -5.56 23.27 -0.78
CA GLN A 146 -4.24 23.20 -0.16
C GLN A 146 -3.20 22.66 -1.16
N TYR A 147 -3.56 21.67 -1.97
CA TYR A 147 -2.67 21.17 -3.03
C TYR A 147 -2.35 22.24 -4.08
N ILE A 148 -3.35 23.02 -4.53
CA ILE A 148 -3.14 24.11 -5.50
C ILE A 148 -2.20 25.16 -4.93
N GLU A 149 -2.37 25.54 -3.65
CA GLU A 149 -1.49 26.46 -2.96
C GLU A 149 -0.05 25.93 -2.89
N LEU A 150 0.13 24.66 -2.50
CA LEU A 150 1.44 24.01 -2.46
C LEU A 150 2.12 23.97 -3.84
N MET A 151 1.36 23.67 -4.90
CA MET A 151 1.86 23.68 -6.28
C MET A 151 2.33 25.07 -6.72
N ASN A 152 1.57 26.12 -6.36
CA ASN A 152 1.96 27.49 -6.65
C ASN A 152 3.23 27.89 -5.88
N GLN A 153 3.32 27.55 -4.59
CA GLN A 153 4.53 27.78 -3.79
C GLN A 153 5.75 27.07 -4.38
N ASN A 154 5.61 25.81 -4.78
CA ASN A 154 6.67 25.05 -5.43
C ASN A 154 7.16 25.71 -6.73
N ARG A 155 6.24 26.19 -7.58
CA ARG A 155 6.57 26.91 -8.83
C ARG A 155 7.27 28.24 -8.56
N CYS A 156 6.82 28.99 -7.55
CA CYS A 156 7.45 30.27 -7.16
C CYS A 156 8.87 30.06 -6.60
N ASN A 157 9.07 29.03 -5.77
CA ASN A 157 10.39 28.71 -5.19
C ASN A 157 11.43 28.38 -6.27
N ARG A 158 11.03 27.66 -7.33
CA ARG A 158 11.91 27.38 -8.48
C ARG A 158 12.36 28.64 -9.23
N LYS A 159 11.58 29.72 -9.18
CA LYS A 159 11.87 30.98 -9.91
C LYS A 159 12.75 31.96 -9.12
N ILE A 160 12.68 31.96 -7.79
CA ILE A 160 13.28 33.01 -6.95
C ILE A 160 14.61 32.56 -6.32
N PHE A 161 14.76 31.28 -5.98
CA PHE A 161 15.97 30.78 -5.32
C PHE A 161 16.62 29.66 -6.16
N ARG A 162 17.91 29.83 -6.51
CA ARG A 162 18.72 28.80 -7.17
C ARG A 162 18.94 27.53 -6.32
N LYS A 163 18.54 27.55 -5.04
CA LYS A 163 18.41 26.35 -4.20
C LYS A 163 16.93 26.02 -4.11
N SER A 164 16.46 25.10 -4.95
CA SER A 164 15.11 24.53 -4.84
C SER A 164 14.98 23.92 -3.45
N LYS A 165 14.11 24.46 -2.59
CA LYS A 165 13.62 23.71 -1.43
C LYS A 165 13.08 22.37 -1.94
N SER A 166 13.42 21.28 -1.26
CA SER A 166 12.88 19.97 -1.64
C SER A 166 11.37 19.97 -1.43
N LEU A 167 10.58 19.27 -2.26
CA LEU A 167 9.13 19.13 -2.06
C LEU A 167 8.79 18.62 -0.66
N ARG A 168 9.69 17.82 -0.07
CA ARG A 168 9.59 17.30 1.29
C ARG A 168 9.55 18.42 2.35
N GLU A 169 10.14 19.58 2.10
CA GLU A 169 10.05 20.74 3.00
C GLU A 169 8.72 21.49 2.90
N LEU A 170 7.98 21.31 1.80
CA LEU A 170 6.65 21.92 1.62
C LEU A 170 5.53 21.03 2.16
N LEU A 171 5.75 19.72 2.18
CA LEU A 171 4.77 18.76 2.66
C LEU A 171 4.79 18.63 4.19
N PRO A 172 3.66 18.23 4.80
CA PRO A 172 3.58 17.96 6.23
C PRO A 172 4.64 16.94 6.68
N VAL A 173 5.25 17.19 7.84
CA VAL A 173 6.23 16.29 8.47
C VAL A 173 5.60 15.39 9.54
N LYS A 174 4.36 15.69 9.94
CA LYS A 174 3.56 14.92 10.90
C LYS A 174 2.12 14.79 10.39
N PRO A 175 1.41 13.70 10.74
CA PRO A 175 0.00 13.57 10.42
C PRO A 175 -0.84 14.66 11.10
N VAL A 176 -2.02 14.91 10.54
CA VAL A 176 -3.04 15.75 11.18
C VAL A 176 -3.41 15.13 12.52
N ALA A 177 -3.46 15.96 13.57
CA ALA A 177 -3.91 15.53 14.88
C ALA A 177 -5.38 15.09 14.82
N ILE A 178 -5.66 13.92 15.34
CA ILE A 178 -6.99 13.34 15.41
C ILE A 178 -7.37 13.12 16.88
N ASN A 179 -8.67 13.21 17.15
CA ASN A 179 -9.21 12.73 18.41
C ASN A 179 -9.25 11.21 18.35
N ILE A 180 -8.66 10.56 19.35
CA ILE A 180 -8.65 9.11 19.44
C ILE A 180 -9.90 8.69 20.20
N ASP A 181 -10.77 7.93 19.53
CA ASP A 181 -11.99 7.43 20.17
C ASP A 181 -11.73 6.14 20.97
N PRO A 182 -12.48 5.91 22.06
CA PRO A 182 -12.26 4.76 22.93
C PRO A 182 -12.56 3.40 22.28
N TRP A 183 -13.30 3.35 21.17
CA TRP A 183 -13.58 2.10 20.44
C TRP A 183 -12.50 1.73 19.41
N TRP A 184 -11.43 2.51 19.30
CA TRP A 184 -10.34 2.21 18.39
C TRP A 184 -9.42 1.14 18.96
N LEU A 185 -8.72 0.44 18.07
CA LEU A 185 -7.67 -0.50 18.44
C LEU A 185 -6.31 0.16 18.24
N VAL A 186 -5.47 0.10 19.27
CA VAL A 186 -4.06 0.45 19.19
C VAL A 186 -3.23 -0.83 19.12
N ALA A 187 -2.23 -0.85 18.25
CA ALA A 187 -1.36 -2.00 18.04
C ALA A 187 0.08 -1.56 17.80
N PRO A 188 1.07 -2.39 18.15
CA PRO A 188 2.45 -2.07 17.87
C PRO A 188 2.69 -2.08 16.35
N GLY A 189 3.31 -0.99 15.87
CA GLY A 189 3.78 -0.83 14.50
C GLY A 189 5.18 -1.41 14.31
N SER A 190 6.05 -0.71 13.58
CA SER A 190 7.49 -1.01 13.55
C SER A 190 8.18 -0.28 14.71
N ILE A 191 8.79 -1.03 15.62
CA ILE A 191 9.47 -0.49 16.80
C ILE A 191 10.97 -0.80 16.69
N LEU A 192 11.80 0.24 16.79
CA LEU A 192 13.26 0.11 16.83
C LEU A 192 13.79 0.36 18.23
N GLU A 193 14.99 -0.14 18.51
CA GLU A 193 15.68 0.13 19.76
C GLU A 193 15.89 1.64 20.00
N SER A 194 16.10 2.41 18.93
CA SER A 194 16.18 3.88 18.99
C SER A 194 14.87 4.52 19.44
N ASP A 195 13.73 3.94 19.08
CA ASP A 195 12.42 4.49 19.41
C ASP A 195 12.14 4.25 20.90
N VAL A 196 12.45 3.05 21.39
CA VAL A 196 12.31 2.68 22.82
C VAL A 196 13.16 3.56 23.73
N LYS A 197 14.33 4.03 23.26
CA LYS A 197 15.21 4.94 24.03
C LYS A 197 14.58 6.30 24.30
N LEU A 198 13.61 6.73 23.49
CA LEU A 198 12.93 8.02 23.62
C LEU A 198 11.72 7.97 24.58
N LEU A 199 11.28 6.76 24.94
CA LEU A 199 10.09 6.55 25.76
C LEU A 199 10.38 6.73 27.25
N ASN A 200 9.42 7.34 27.96
CA ASN A 200 9.40 7.36 29.42
C ASN A 200 8.95 5.99 29.99
N ARG A 201 8.87 5.86 31.32
CA ARG A 201 8.52 4.59 31.97
C ARG A 201 7.11 4.11 31.58
N ASP A 202 6.11 4.98 31.71
CA ASP A 202 4.71 4.63 31.43
C ASP A 202 4.50 4.25 29.96
N GLU A 203 5.18 4.94 29.03
CA GLU A 203 5.17 4.64 27.59
C GLU A 203 5.82 3.29 27.28
N LYS A 204 6.87 2.90 28.01
CA LYS A 204 7.50 1.57 27.89
C LYS A 204 6.59 0.48 28.44
N ASP A 205 6.02 0.68 29.61
CA ASP A 205 5.10 -0.28 30.22
C ASP A 205 3.87 -0.51 29.31
N LEU A 206 3.36 0.56 28.67
CA LEU A 206 2.31 0.45 27.65
C LEU A 206 2.79 -0.33 26.42
N LEU A 207 3.99 -0.04 25.91
CA LEU A 207 4.55 -0.71 24.75
C LEU A 207 4.77 -2.20 24.98
N ASP A 208 5.32 -2.57 26.15
CA ASP A 208 5.57 -3.96 26.54
C ASP A 208 4.25 -4.73 26.61
N MET A 209 3.22 -4.15 27.22
CA MET A 209 1.87 -4.73 27.24
C MET A 209 1.32 -4.95 25.82
N LEU A 210 1.49 -3.98 24.91
CA LEU A 210 1.04 -4.12 23.51
C LEU A 210 1.83 -5.19 22.73
N ILE A 211 3.09 -5.44 23.09
CA ILE A 211 3.91 -6.50 22.50
C ILE A 211 3.44 -7.87 23.00
N ASP A 212 3.17 -8.00 24.31
CA ASP A 212 2.82 -9.26 24.95
C ASP A 212 1.37 -9.68 24.64
N GLU A 213 0.43 -8.75 24.75
CA GLU A 213 -1.00 -9.03 24.63
C GLU A 213 -1.56 -8.74 23.22
N GLY A 214 -0.82 -7.97 22.41
CA GLY A 214 -1.23 -7.57 21.08
C GLY A 214 -2.08 -6.29 21.07
N ALA A 215 -2.99 -6.20 20.09
CA ALA A 215 -3.79 -5.00 19.90
C ALA A 215 -4.83 -4.83 21.02
N GLN A 216 -4.95 -3.60 21.54
CA GLN A 216 -5.82 -3.29 22.67
C GLN A 216 -6.84 -2.21 22.31
N LEU A 217 -7.97 -2.23 23.01
CA LEU A 217 -9.00 -1.21 22.89
C LEU A 217 -8.52 0.08 23.57
N VAL A 218 -8.59 1.23 22.90
CA VAL A 218 -8.13 2.50 23.48
C VAL A 218 -8.88 2.82 24.77
N GLY A 219 -10.17 2.50 24.86
CA GLY A 219 -10.99 2.73 26.03
C GLY A 219 -10.56 1.97 27.29
N THR A 220 -9.66 0.99 27.17
CA THR A 220 -9.09 0.27 28.33
C THR A 220 -7.73 0.82 28.76
N LEU A 221 -7.23 1.88 28.10
CA LEU A 221 -5.90 2.45 28.32
C LEU A 221 -5.99 3.89 28.84
N ASP A 222 -4.89 4.43 29.37
CA ASP A 222 -4.80 5.85 29.73
C ASP A 222 -4.87 6.71 28.45
N ALA A 223 -5.95 7.47 28.31
CA ALA A 223 -6.20 8.31 27.14
C ALA A 223 -5.12 9.37 26.91
N LYS A 224 -4.52 9.94 27.96
CA LYS A 224 -3.46 10.95 27.83
C LYS A 224 -2.17 10.31 27.34
N LEU A 225 -1.88 9.10 27.82
CA LEU A 225 -0.72 8.34 27.39
C LEU A 225 -0.85 7.97 25.91
N VAL A 226 -1.98 7.38 25.51
CA VAL A 226 -2.26 7.00 24.12
C VAL A 226 -2.21 8.21 23.18
N GLN A 227 -2.80 9.35 23.56
CA GLN A 227 -2.81 10.58 22.76
C GLN A 227 -1.42 11.21 22.59
N LYS A 228 -0.49 10.97 23.53
CA LYS A 228 0.87 11.49 23.48
C LYS A 228 1.80 10.61 22.62
N THR A 229 1.56 9.31 22.61
CA THR A 229 2.42 8.31 21.94
C THR A 229 2.11 8.16 20.44
N LEU A 230 0.94 8.60 19.99
CA LEU A 230 0.48 8.54 18.58
C LEU A 230 0.56 9.91 17.88
#